data_AF-A0A3M7HRI4-F1
#
_entry.id   AF-A0A3M7HRI4-F1
#
_cell.length_a   1.000
_cell.length_b   1.000
_cell.length_c   1.000
_cell.angle_alpha   90.00
_cell.angle_beta   90.00
_cell.angle_gamma   90.00
#
_symmetry.space_group_name_H-M   'P 1'
#
loop_
_entity.id
_entity.type
_entity.pdbx_description
1 polymer ?
#
loop_
_entity_poly.entity_id
_entity_poly.type
_entity_poly.pdbx_seq_one_letter_code
_entity_poly.pdbx_strand_id
1 'polypeptide(L)'
;MAQREAPTNFFDLPQEVRDIIYTYWPKTAWIDVTQSYPRNTQTINREHDKSVLQPNISRVSRRMRQESLDVFYGKNKFLIDLRGWKHPEYPKDWTPLTIVTKWIQAIGDENAARLRKLSFVTHSFSLHISISYEDENPKIAVKLRPFDEKPKLAKNAPSGYSIGLAHSYAGQGMRRMLDAIESSHSRAVAGAGRLTAADVLEICRSVERIRPFLCTRRSLGFRKAVLSSGDPGTWPTAKAHLKKCHVCGEGDVDREKS
;
A
#
# COMPACT_ATOMS: atom_id res chain seq x y z
N MET A 1 -0.24 -17.20 -44.12
CA MET A 1 0.87 -17.90 -43.41
C MET A 1 0.25 -18.92 -42.49
N ALA A 2 0.43 -20.21 -42.77
CA ALA A 2 -0.02 -21.27 -41.85
C ALA A 2 0.83 -21.18 -40.57
N GLN A 3 0.17 -20.96 -39.42
CA GLN A 3 0.83 -21.14 -38.14
C GLN A 3 1.25 -22.61 -38.05
N ARG A 4 2.56 -22.87 -38.06
CA ARG A 4 3.08 -24.19 -37.69
C ARG A 4 2.63 -24.45 -36.26
N GLU A 5 1.89 -25.53 -36.04
CA GLU A 5 1.53 -25.96 -34.69
C GLU A 5 2.82 -26.17 -33.89
N ALA A 6 2.96 -25.44 -32.80
CA ALA A 6 4.06 -25.68 -31.88
C ALA A 6 3.87 -27.10 -31.30
N PRO A 7 4.94 -27.90 -31.16
CA PRO A 7 4.85 -29.28 -30.69
C PRO A 7 4.39 -29.41 -29.21
N THR A 8 4.15 -28.29 -28.53
CA THR A 8 3.73 -28.21 -27.12
C THR A 8 2.83 -27.00 -26.94
N ASN A 9 1.70 -27.20 -26.26
CA ASN A 9 0.83 -26.10 -25.84
C ASN A 9 1.36 -25.46 -24.56
N PHE A 10 0.93 -24.23 -24.29
CA PHE A 10 1.35 -23.49 -23.09
C PHE A 10 1.09 -24.25 -21.77
N PHE A 11 -0.03 -24.99 -21.67
CA PHE A 11 -0.38 -25.75 -20.48
C PHE A 11 0.31 -27.11 -20.36
N ASP A 12 1.04 -27.53 -21.38
CA ASP A 12 1.85 -28.75 -21.38
C ASP A 12 3.21 -28.50 -20.72
N LEU A 13 3.62 -27.22 -20.57
CA LEU A 13 4.79 -26.82 -19.79
C LEU A 13 4.58 -27.10 -18.30
N PRO A 14 5.60 -27.42 -17.49
CA PRO A 14 5.48 -27.46 -16.02
C PRO A 14 5.02 -26.13 -15.43
N GLN A 15 4.36 -26.15 -14.27
CA GLN A 15 3.82 -24.93 -13.67
C GLN A 15 4.93 -23.92 -13.34
N GLU A 16 6.08 -24.39 -12.90
CA GLU A 16 7.25 -23.57 -12.56
C GLU A 16 7.72 -22.75 -13.76
N VAL A 17 7.67 -23.34 -14.97
CA VAL A 17 8.00 -22.66 -16.22
C VAL A 17 6.92 -21.63 -16.58
N ARG A 18 5.63 -21.99 -16.43
CA ARG A 18 4.52 -21.05 -16.64
C ARG A 18 4.57 -19.87 -15.68
N ASP A 19 4.95 -20.11 -14.42
CA ASP A 19 5.15 -19.10 -13.39
C ASP A 19 6.24 -18.09 -13.77
N ILE A 20 7.37 -18.57 -14.30
CA ILE A 20 8.43 -17.72 -14.84
C ILE A 20 7.87 -16.88 -15.98
N ILE A 21 7.13 -17.49 -16.91
CA ILE A 21 6.49 -16.78 -18.01
C ILE A 21 5.53 -15.69 -17.49
N TYR A 22 4.70 -15.98 -16.48
CA TYR A 22 3.82 -15.00 -15.85
C TYR A 22 4.57 -13.84 -15.18
N THR A 23 5.78 -14.05 -14.64
CA THR A 23 6.57 -12.94 -14.04
C THR A 23 7.02 -11.89 -15.06
N TYR A 24 7.06 -12.23 -16.34
CA TYR A 24 7.32 -11.26 -17.40
C TYR A 24 6.09 -10.41 -17.75
N TRP A 25 4.93 -10.63 -17.09
CA TRP A 25 3.69 -9.90 -17.34
C TRP A 25 3.01 -9.36 -16.09
N PRO A 26 2.88 -8.03 -15.96
CA PRO A 26 3.69 -6.98 -16.58
C PRO A 26 5.12 -6.99 -16.02
N LYS A 27 6.16 -6.68 -16.81
CA LYS A 27 7.58 -6.60 -16.38
C LYS A 27 7.81 -5.49 -15.34
N THR A 28 7.17 -5.57 -14.18
CA THR A 28 7.04 -4.43 -13.28
C THR A 28 7.16 -4.89 -11.84
N ALA A 29 8.35 -4.67 -11.27
CA ALA A 29 8.59 -4.96 -9.87
C ALA A 29 7.76 -4.09 -8.90
N TRP A 30 7.21 -2.95 -9.37
CA TRP A 30 6.52 -1.93 -8.58
C TRP A 30 5.31 -1.33 -9.31
N ILE A 31 4.10 -1.58 -8.80
CA ILE A 31 2.84 -1.05 -9.34
C ILE A 31 2.37 0.09 -8.42
N ASP A 32 2.29 1.31 -8.93
CA ASP A 32 1.82 2.47 -8.16
C ASP A 32 0.29 2.58 -8.20
N VAL A 33 -0.34 2.16 -7.10
CA VAL A 33 -1.80 2.10 -6.98
C VAL A 33 -2.45 3.47 -7.13
N THR A 34 -1.80 4.50 -6.62
CA THR A 34 -2.32 5.86 -6.56
C THR A 34 -2.16 6.63 -7.87
N GLN A 35 -1.18 6.25 -8.68
CA GLN A 35 -0.89 6.90 -9.96
C GLN A 35 -1.45 6.15 -11.17
N SER A 36 -1.83 4.87 -11.03
CA SER A 36 -2.46 4.14 -12.13
C SER A 36 -3.88 4.64 -12.41
N TYR A 37 -4.06 5.24 -13.58
CA TYR A 37 -5.28 5.88 -14.06
C TYR A 37 -6.41 4.87 -14.36
N PRO A 38 -7.70 5.18 -14.06
CA PRO A 38 -8.83 4.24 -14.19
C PRO A 38 -9.29 4.00 -15.63
N ARG A 39 -9.00 4.87 -16.61
CA ARG A 39 -9.33 4.63 -18.02
C ARG A 39 -8.05 4.30 -18.79
N ASN A 40 -7.61 3.06 -18.77
CA ASN A 40 -6.44 2.65 -19.53
C ASN A 40 -6.72 2.61 -21.06
N THR A 41 -6.97 3.77 -21.68
CA THR A 41 -7.26 3.92 -23.12
C THR A 41 -6.12 4.60 -23.90
N GLN A 42 -4.97 4.89 -23.29
CA GLN A 42 -3.82 5.49 -23.98
C GLN A 42 -2.55 4.66 -23.82
N THR A 43 -2.50 3.54 -24.56
CA THR A 43 -1.26 2.83 -24.88
C THR A 43 -0.46 3.60 -25.94
N ILE A 44 0.09 4.76 -25.61
CA ILE A 44 0.97 5.50 -26.54
C ILE A 44 2.46 5.32 -26.16
N ASN A 45 2.80 5.11 -24.89
CA ASN A 45 4.17 4.86 -24.44
C ASN A 45 4.29 3.53 -23.67
N ARG A 46 4.46 2.42 -24.41
CA ARG A 46 4.53 1.03 -23.93
C ARG A 46 5.64 0.70 -22.93
N GLU A 47 6.58 1.60 -22.66
CA GLU A 47 7.76 1.29 -21.83
C GLU A 47 7.51 1.45 -20.32
N HIS A 48 6.41 2.08 -19.91
CA HIS A 48 6.13 2.39 -18.50
C HIS A 48 4.71 2.03 -18.01
N ASP A 49 4.01 1.11 -18.69
CA ASP A 49 2.65 0.68 -18.32
C ASP A 49 2.62 -0.07 -16.97
N LYS A 50 2.60 0.68 -15.88
CA LYS A 50 2.29 0.19 -14.53
C LYS A 50 0.78 0.15 -14.38
N SER A 51 0.16 -0.99 -14.70
CA SER A 51 -1.27 -1.18 -14.50
C SER A 51 -1.56 -1.83 -13.15
N VAL A 52 -2.49 -1.25 -12.40
CA VAL A 52 -3.14 -1.87 -11.23
C VAL A 52 -4.21 -2.89 -11.60
N LEU A 53 -4.59 -2.92 -12.88
CA LEU A 53 -5.56 -3.86 -13.39
C LEU A 53 -4.94 -5.25 -13.48
N GLN A 54 -5.77 -6.26 -13.30
CA GLN A 54 -5.39 -7.63 -13.56
C GLN A 54 -4.86 -7.76 -15.00
N PRO A 55 -3.79 -8.54 -15.24
CA PRO A 55 -3.23 -8.68 -16.57
C PRO A 55 -4.27 -9.30 -17.50
N ASN A 56 -4.38 -8.82 -18.75
CA ASN A 56 -5.40 -9.28 -19.71
C ASN A 56 -5.38 -10.81 -19.92
N ILE A 57 -4.21 -11.43 -19.76
CA ILE A 57 -4.03 -12.89 -19.84
C ILE A 57 -4.88 -13.65 -18.81
N SER A 58 -5.21 -13.04 -17.66
CA SER A 58 -6.09 -13.60 -16.64
C SER A 58 -7.55 -13.77 -17.09
N ARG A 59 -7.90 -13.32 -18.31
CA ARG A 59 -9.24 -13.43 -18.91
C ARG A 59 -9.37 -14.58 -19.91
N VAL A 60 -8.26 -15.25 -20.26
CA VAL A 60 -8.23 -16.27 -21.32
C VAL A 60 -8.88 -17.58 -20.89
N SER A 61 -8.54 -18.08 -19.70
CA SER A 61 -9.12 -19.31 -19.14
C SER A 61 -9.07 -19.30 -17.62
N ARG A 62 -9.88 -20.15 -16.98
CA ARG A 62 -9.90 -20.27 -15.50
C ARG A 62 -8.54 -20.68 -14.92
N ARG A 63 -7.86 -21.63 -15.56
CA ARG A 63 -6.52 -22.07 -15.14
C ARG A 63 -5.50 -20.93 -15.27
N MET A 64 -5.50 -20.24 -16.41
CA MET A 64 -4.62 -19.09 -16.63
C MET A 64 -4.89 -17.96 -15.63
N ARG A 65 -6.17 -17.72 -15.32
CA ARG A 65 -6.59 -16.75 -14.31
C ARG A 65 -5.98 -17.08 -12.96
N GLN A 66 -6.14 -18.30 -12.47
CA GLN A 66 -5.60 -18.70 -11.17
C GLN A 66 -4.08 -18.52 -11.11
N GLU A 67 -3.35 -19.13 -12.05
CA GLU A 67 -1.90 -19.14 -12.03
C GLU A 67 -1.30 -17.72 -12.24
N SER A 68 -1.87 -16.93 -13.17
CA SER A 68 -1.37 -15.58 -13.43
C SER A 68 -1.69 -14.60 -12.29
N LEU A 69 -2.84 -14.73 -11.61
CA LEU A 69 -3.17 -13.85 -10.48
C LEU A 69 -2.35 -14.20 -9.23
N ASP A 70 -2.06 -15.48 -8.99
CA ASP A 70 -1.14 -15.92 -7.93
C ASP A 70 0.24 -15.26 -8.10
N VAL A 71 0.76 -15.24 -9.33
CA VAL A 71 2.01 -14.55 -9.66
C VAL A 71 1.87 -13.02 -9.56
N PHE A 72 0.82 -12.45 -10.14
CA PHE A 72 0.62 -11.00 -10.20
C PHE A 72 0.52 -10.35 -8.82
N TYR A 73 -0.30 -10.90 -7.92
CA TYR A 73 -0.45 -10.35 -6.57
C TYR A 73 0.64 -10.84 -5.60
N GLY A 74 1.16 -12.05 -5.81
CA GLY A 74 2.12 -12.69 -4.92
C GLY A 74 3.57 -12.29 -5.13
N LYS A 75 3.99 -11.99 -6.37
CA LYS A 75 5.40 -11.69 -6.68
C LYS A 75 5.68 -10.20 -6.85
N ASN A 76 4.70 -9.41 -7.30
CA ASN A 76 4.86 -7.96 -7.47
C ASN A 76 4.83 -7.18 -6.15
N LYS A 77 5.39 -5.97 -6.17
CA LYS A 77 5.28 -5.01 -5.06
C LYS A 77 4.27 -3.94 -5.44
N PHE A 78 3.32 -3.68 -4.56
CA PHE A 78 2.34 -2.61 -4.74
C PHE A 78 2.78 -1.39 -3.93
N LEU A 79 3.02 -0.29 -4.65
CA LEU A 79 3.35 1.01 -4.09
C LEU A 79 2.08 1.82 -3.93
N ILE A 80 1.90 2.41 -2.76
CA ILE A 80 0.84 3.36 -2.45
C ILE A 80 1.51 4.68 -2.13
N ASP A 81 1.53 5.59 -3.10
CA ASP A 81 2.13 6.91 -2.93
C ASP A 81 1.11 7.89 -2.32
N LEU A 82 1.26 8.12 -1.03
CA LEU A 82 0.44 9.03 -0.24
C LEU A 82 0.90 10.50 -0.37
N ARG A 83 1.96 10.79 -1.16
CA ARG A 83 2.44 12.17 -1.38
C ARG A 83 1.56 12.99 -2.32
N GLY A 84 0.51 12.38 -2.84
CA GLY A 84 -0.48 13.05 -3.67
C GLY A 84 0.06 13.38 -5.07
N TRP A 85 -0.23 12.50 -6.02
CA TRP A 85 -0.35 12.86 -7.43
C TRP A 85 -1.70 12.35 -7.91
N LYS A 86 -2.70 13.25 -7.93
CA LYS A 86 -4.04 12.94 -8.44
C LYS A 86 -4.01 13.19 -9.95
N HIS A 87 -4.37 12.19 -10.76
CA HIS A 87 -4.64 12.42 -12.18
C HIS A 87 -5.69 13.53 -12.33
N PRO A 88 -5.57 14.47 -13.28
CA PRO A 88 -6.51 15.60 -13.43
C PRO A 88 -7.98 15.17 -13.55
N GLU A 89 -8.23 13.98 -14.07
CA GLU A 89 -9.56 13.40 -14.22
C GLU A 89 -10.14 12.73 -12.96
N TYR A 90 -9.34 12.54 -11.91
CA TYR A 90 -9.91 12.08 -10.65
C TYR A 90 -10.83 13.16 -10.07
N PRO A 91 -12.02 12.78 -9.59
CA PRO A 91 -12.89 13.68 -8.85
C PRO A 91 -12.16 14.34 -7.67
N LYS A 92 -12.54 15.58 -7.33
CA LYS A 92 -11.81 16.41 -6.33
C LYS A 92 -11.70 15.74 -4.95
N ASP A 93 -12.69 14.93 -4.59
CA ASP A 93 -12.80 14.18 -3.34
C ASP A 93 -11.94 12.90 -3.29
N TRP A 94 -11.27 12.53 -4.40
CA TRP A 94 -10.41 11.36 -4.41
C TRP A 94 -9.15 11.59 -3.59
N THR A 95 -9.04 10.91 -2.46
CA THR A 95 -7.83 10.85 -1.64
C THR A 95 -7.02 9.60 -2.00
N PRO A 96 -5.71 9.54 -1.69
CA PRO A 96 -4.95 8.29 -1.78
C PRO A 96 -5.64 7.11 -1.08
N LEU A 97 -6.22 7.36 0.11
CA LEU A 97 -6.99 6.34 0.84
C LEU A 97 -8.23 5.90 0.06
N THR A 98 -8.95 6.81 -0.60
CA THR A 98 -10.11 6.48 -1.45
C THR A 98 -9.71 5.64 -2.65
N ILE A 99 -8.60 5.96 -3.31
CA ILE A 99 -8.07 5.19 -4.46
C ILE A 99 -7.77 3.76 -4.02
N VAL A 100 -6.99 3.60 -2.95
CA VAL A 100 -6.61 2.30 -2.41
C VAL A 100 -7.83 1.53 -1.94
N THR A 101 -8.80 2.22 -1.33
CA THR A 101 -10.05 1.59 -0.88
C THR A 101 -10.80 0.98 -2.05
N LYS A 102 -10.99 1.74 -3.13
CA LYS A 102 -11.66 1.24 -4.34
C LYS A 102 -10.88 0.11 -5.00
N TRP A 103 -9.55 0.21 -5.05
CA TRP A 103 -8.72 -0.85 -5.61
C TRP A 103 -8.83 -2.15 -4.81
N ILE A 104 -8.65 -2.11 -3.48
CA ILE A 104 -8.74 -3.29 -2.62
C ILE A 104 -10.14 -3.92 -2.67
N GLN A 105 -11.20 -3.11 -2.66
CA GLN A 105 -12.56 -3.60 -2.84
C GLN A 105 -12.78 -4.25 -4.22
N ALA A 106 -12.21 -3.68 -5.28
CA ALA A 106 -12.35 -4.20 -6.64
C ALA A 106 -11.61 -5.53 -6.86
N ILE A 107 -10.48 -5.75 -6.19
CA ILE A 107 -9.77 -7.03 -6.30
C ILE A 107 -10.41 -8.12 -5.43
N GLY A 108 -11.08 -7.76 -4.32
CA GLY A 108 -11.77 -8.69 -3.44
C GLY A 108 -10.85 -9.56 -2.57
N ASP A 109 -11.46 -10.33 -1.65
CA ASP A 109 -10.74 -11.09 -0.61
C ASP A 109 -9.76 -12.11 -1.18
N GLU A 110 -10.15 -12.84 -2.24
CA GLU A 110 -9.29 -13.84 -2.87
C GLU A 110 -7.96 -13.24 -3.35
N ASN A 111 -8.00 -12.05 -3.94
CA ASN A 111 -6.80 -11.36 -4.41
C ASN A 111 -6.08 -10.61 -3.30
N ALA A 112 -6.81 -10.10 -2.30
CA ALA A 112 -6.20 -9.52 -1.10
C ALA A 112 -5.33 -10.55 -0.37
N ALA A 113 -5.81 -11.79 -0.25
CA ALA A 113 -5.09 -12.92 0.33
C ALA A 113 -3.81 -13.29 -0.44
N ARG A 114 -3.72 -12.96 -1.74
CA ARG A 114 -2.53 -13.18 -2.57
C ARG A 114 -1.47 -12.10 -2.41
N LEU A 115 -1.78 -10.94 -1.83
CA LEU A 115 -0.82 -9.86 -1.65
C LEU A 115 0.34 -10.29 -0.73
N ARG A 116 1.57 -9.94 -1.11
CA ARG A 116 2.78 -10.25 -0.33
C ARG A 116 3.59 -9.03 0.04
N LYS A 117 3.58 -7.97 -0.77
CA LYS A 117 4.45 -6.81 -0.60
C LYS A 117 3.69 -5.52 -0.87
N LEU A 118 3.45 -4.74 0.18
CA LEU A 118 2.88 -3.40 0.11
C LEU A 118 3.92 -2.40 0.57
N SER A 119 4.02 -1.25 -0.10
CA SER A 119 4.83 -0.15 0.39
C SER A 119 4.04 1.14 0.31
N PHE A 120 4.12 1.90 1.38
CA PHE A 120 3.49 3.20 1.50
C PHE A 120 4.59 4.24 1.50
N VAL A 121 4.44 5.26 0.67
CA VAL A 121 5.37 6.37 0.60
C VAL A 121 4.63 7.64 0.97
N THR A 122 5.12 8.35 1.97
CA THR A 122 4.58 9.65 2.40
C THR A 122 5.61 10.75 2.16
N HIS A 123 5.34 11.99 2.57
CA HIS A 123 6.31 13.07 2.43
C HIS A 123 7.49 12.98 3.41
N SER A 124 7.37 12.21 4.49
CA SER A 124 8.38 12.17 5.55
C SER A 124 8.93 10.79 5.85
N PHE A 125 8.23 9.73 5.44
CA PHE A 125 8.66 8.35 5.66
C PHE A 125 8.16 7.41 4.58
N SER A 126 8.81 6.25 4.47
CA SER A 126 8.26 5.07 3.83
C SER A 126 7.95 3.98 4.84
N LEU A 127 6.94 3.17 4.55
CA LEU A 127 6.58 2.01 5.35
C LEU A 127 6.42 0.82 4.41
N HIS A 128 7.19 -0.23 4.66
CA HIS A 128 7.18 -1.46 3.86
C HIS A 128 6.55 -2.59 4.66
N ILE A 129 5.53 -3.22 4.10
CA ILE A 129 4.85 -4.39 4.64
C ILE A 129 5.20 -5.61 3.79
N SER A 130 5.64 -6.67 4.44
CA SER A 130 5.77 -8.00 3.85
C SER A 130 4.78 -8.94 4.54
N ILE A 131 4.01 -9.69 3.78
CA ILE A 131 3.05 -10.68 4.28
C ILE A 131 3.54 -12.06 3.86
N SER A 132 3.70 -12.95 4.83
CA SER A 132 3.88 -14.39 4.63
C SER A 132 2.76 -15.16 5.31
N TYR A 133 2.69 -16.46 5.05
CA TYR A 133 1.70 -17.35 5.66
C TYR A 133 2.42 -18.54 6.28
N GLU A 134 2.18 -18.78 7.55
CA GLU A 134 2.68 -19.93 8.33
C GLU A 134 1.45 -20.68 8.84
N ASP A 135 1.29 -21.96 8.46
CA ASP A 135 0.11 -22.77 8.79
C ASP A 135 -1.21 -22.04 8.47
N GLU A 136 -1.30 -21.45 7.27
CA GLU A 136 -2.42 -20.61 6.78
C GLU A 136 -2.69 -19.31 7.57
N ASN A 137 -1.88 -18.99 8.58
CA ASN A 137 -1.98 -17.74 9.35
C ASN A 137 -1.04 -16.66 8.80
N PRO A 138 -1.48 -15.40 8.69
CA PRO A 138 -0.67 -14.32 8.18
C PRO A 138 0.39 -13.95 9.20
N LYS A 139 1.60 -13.72 8.69
CA LYS A 139 2.70 -13.08 9.40
C LYS A 139 3.04 -11.80 8.65
N ILE A 140 2.88 -10.67 9.32
CA ILE A 140 3.04 -9.36 8.71
C ILE A 140 4.32 -8.76 9.25
N ALA A 141 5.36 -8.61 8.44
CA ALA A 141 6.56 -7.87 8.81
C ALA A 141 6.45 -6.40 8.38
N VAL A 142 6.94 -5.48 9.21
CA VAL A 142 6.91 -4.04 8.93
C VAL A 142 8.29 -3.40 9.05
N LYS A 143 8.60 -2.50 8.12
CA LYS A 143 9.79 -1.64 8.17
C LYS A 143 9.40 -0.19 7.90
N LEU A 144 9.43 0.63 8.95
CA LEU A 144 9.27 2.08 8.89
C LEU A 144 10.64 2.75 8.69
N ARG A 145 10.76 3.65 7.70
CA ARG A 145 12.00 4.39 7.42
C ARG A 145 11.73 5.90 7.30
N PRO A 146 12.42 6.76 8.05
CA PRO A 146 12.39 8.19 7.79
C PRO A 146 13.07 8.52 6.45
N PHE A 147 12.65 9.61 5.81
CA PHE A 147 13.39 10.21 4.67
C PHE A 147 14.42 11.24 5.11
N ASP A 148 14.18 11.92 6.23
CA ASP A 148 15.12 12.83 6.87
C ASP A 148 15.38 12.33 8.29
N GLU A 149 16.64 12.04 8.61
CA GLU A 149 17.05 11.57 9.93
C GLU A 149 17.08 12.69 10.98
N LYS A 150 17.17 13.95 10.56
CA LYS A 150 17.32 15.12 11.45
C LYS A 150 16.49 16.33 10.97
N PRO A 151 15.17 16.19 10.81
CA PRO A 151 14.31 17.30 10.45
C PRO A 151 14.30 18.33 11.58
N LYS A 152 14.31 19.62 11.20
CA LYS A 152 14.18 20.71 12.18
C LYS A 152 12.81 20.64 12.85
N LEU A 153 12.81 20.42 14.17
CA LEU A 153 11.59 20.32 14.96
C LEU A 153 10.86 21.67 15.07
N ALA A 154 9.55 21.62 15.28
CA ALA A 154 8.75 22.81 15.57
C ALA A 154 9.13 23.38 16.94
N LYS A 155 9.11 24.71 17.09
CA LYS A 155 9.54 25.41 18.31
C LYS A 155 8.79 25.00 19.58
N ASN A 156 7.61 24.41 19.44
CA ASN A 156 6.72 24.01 20.53
C ASN A 156 6.75 22.49 20.80
N ALA A 157 7.73 21.76 20.27
CA ALA A 157 7.93 20.36 20.64
C ALA A 157 8.29 20.26 22.13
N PRO A 158 7.75 19.27 22.87
CA PRO A 158 8.13 19.07 24.27
C PRO A 158 9.64 18.86 24.42
N SER A 159 10.20 19.29 25.55
CA SER A 159 11.60 19.03 25.87
C SER A 159 11.91 17.53 25.82
N GLY A 160 13.03 17.16 25.20
CA GLY A 160 13.41 15.76 24.99
C GLY A 160 12.65 15.02 23.89
N TYR A 161 11.63 15.64 23.27
CA TYR A 161 10.93 15.03 22.13
C TYR A 161 11.75 15.17 20.85
N SER A 162 11.97 14.05 20.16
CA SER A 162 12.75 14.00 18.91
C SER A 162 12.01 13.25 17.82
N ILE A 163 12.45 13.42 16.56
CA ILE A 163 11.91 12.64 15.44
C ILE A 163 12.16 11.14 15.65
N GLY A 164 13.31 10.78 16.23
CA GLY A 164 13.65 9.38 16.50
C GLY A 164 12.70 8.76 17.51
N LEU A 165 12.32 9.52 18.53
CA LEU A 165 11.31 9.10 19.50
C LEU A 165 9.93 8.96 18.85
N ALA A 166 9.53 9.92 18.01
CA ALA A 166 8.28 9.86 17.25
C ALA A 166 8.22 8.62 16.34
N HIS A 167 9.31 8.33 15.60
CA HIS A 167 9.42 7.14 14.75
C HIS A 167 9.39 5.84 15.56
N SER A 168 10.06 5.81 16.71
CA SER A 168 10.03 4.65 17.61
C SER A 168 8.61 4.35 18.09
N TYR A 169 7.90 5.36 18.60
CA TYR A 169 6.51 5.22 19.05
C TYR A 169 5.55 4.88 17.90
N ALA A 170 5.69 5.52 16.74
CA ALA A 170 4.87 5.19 15.56
C ALA A 170 5.12 3.76 15.08
N GLY A 171 6.38 3.30 15.08
CA GLY A 171 6.76 1.93 14.74
C GLY A 171 6.17 0.90 15.70
N GLN A 172 6.25 1.15 17.01
CA GLN A 172 5.64 0.30 18.04
C GLN A 172 4.12 0.23 17.89
N GLY A 173 3.45 1.36 17.67
CA GLY A 173 2.00 1.35 17.51
C GLY A 173 1.56 0.73 16.19
N MET A 174 2.33 0.90 15.11
CA MET A 174 2.10 0.18 13.86
C MET A 174 2.20 -1.34 14.07
N ARG A 175 3.24 -1.81 14.77
CA ARG A 175 3.39 -3.22 15.13
C ARG A 175 2.16 -3.74 15.90
N ARG A 176 1.71 -3.01 16.92
CA ARG A 176 0.50 -3.38 17.69
C ARG A 176 -0.76 -3.47 16.84
N MET A 177 -0.96 -2.54 15.89
CA MET A 177 -2.12 -2.58 14.98
C MET A 177 -2.04 -3.79 14.04
N LEU A 178 -0.85 -4.16 13.57
CA LEU A 178 -0.65 -5.38 12.76
C LEU A 178 -0.81 -6.66 13.59
N ASP A 179 -0.35 -6.69 14.84
CA ASP A 179 -0.52 -7.83 15.75
C ASP A 179 -2.00 -8.10 16.03
N ALA A 180 -2.83 -7.05 16.09
CA ALA A 180 -4.27 -7.19 16.23
C ALA A 180 -4.91 -7.90 15.02
N ILE A 181 -4.45 -7.62 13.80
CA ILE A 181 -4.86 -8.30 12.57
C ILE A 181 -4.40 -9.76 12.60
N GLU A 182 -3.12 -10.03 12.91
CA GLU A 182 -2.63 -11.41 13.02
C GLU A 182 -3.43 -12.21 14.07
N SER A 183 -3.70 -11.61 15.23
CA SER A 183 -4.44 -12.22 16.33
C SER A 183 -5.92 -12.47 16.04
N SER A 184 -6.56 -11.73 15.13
CA SER A 184 -7.93 -12.04 14.71
C SER A 184 -7.99 -13.30 13.85
N HIS A 185 -6.94 -13.59 13.07
CA HIS A 185 -6.88 -14.80 12.24
C HIS A 185 -6.40 -16.04 12.99
N SER A 186 -5.47 -15.91 13.95
CA SER A 186 -5.05 -17.07 14.78
C SER A 186 -6.16 -17.65 15.65
N ARG A 187 -7.25 -16.89 15.86
CA ARG A 187 -8.44 -17.31 16.61
C ARG A 187 -9.56 -17.83 15.71
N ALA A 188 -9.40 -17.79 14.39
CA ALA A 188 -10.42 -18.20 13.44
C ALA A 188 -10.38 -19.72 13.19
N VAL A 189 -11.53 -20.30 12.84
CA VAL A 189 -11.67 -21.73 12.49
C VAL A 189 -10.77 -22.07 11.29
N ALA A 190 -10.22 -23.29 11.26
CA ALA A 190 -9.37 -23.79 10.19
C ALA A 190 -9.93 -23.45 8.79
N GLY A 191 -9.14 -22.73 7.98
CA GLY A 191 -9.51 -22.27 6.64
C GLY A 191 -9.90 -20.79 6.52
N ALA A 192 -10.13 -20.08 7.63
CA ALA A 192 -10.42 -18.63 7.64
C ALA A 192 -9.19 -17.74 7.93
N GLY A 193 -7.99 -18.33 7.88
CA GLY A 193 -6.75 -17.67 8.31
C GLY A 193 -6.26 -16.57 7.39
N ARG A 194 -6.69 -16.48 6.12
CA ARG A 194 -6.07 -15.54 5.17
C ARG A 194 -6.57 -14.11 5.31
N LEU A 195 -5.70 -13.15 4.96
CA LEU A 195 -6.06 -11.73 4.95
C LEU A 195 -7.20 -11.47 3.97
N THR A 196 -8.20 -10.72 4.44
CA THR A 196 -9.30 -10.20 3.65
C THR A 196 -8.97 -8.83 3.07
N ALA A 197 -9.83 -8.34 2.18
CA ALA A 197 -9.78 -6.96 1.72
C ALA A 197 -9.91 -5.98 2.91
N ALA A 198 -10.74 -6.30 3.92
CA ALA A 198 -10.90 -5.46 5.10
C ALA A 198 -9.61 -5.33 5.92
N ASP A 199 -8.84 -6.40 6.06
CA ASP A 199 -7.57 -6.38 6.79
C ASP A 199 -6.54 -5.50 6.08
N VAL A 200 -6.45 -5.62 4.75
CA VAL A 200 -5.56 -4.78 3.94
C VAL A 200 -5.96 -3.30 4.01
N LEU A 201 -7.27 -3.00 4.04
CA LEU A 201 -7.74 -1.63 4.28
C LEU A 201 -7.35 -1.12 5.66
N GLU A 202 -7.39 -1.97 6.69
CA GLU A 202 -7.00 -1.59 8.04
C GLU A 202 -5.49 -1.30 8.16
N ILE A 203 -4.66 -2.06 7.44
CA ILE A 203 -3.23 -1.73 7.25
C ILE A 203 -3.08 -0.32 6.65
N CYS A 204 -3.83 -0.01 5.59
CA CYS A 204 -3.77 1.30 4.93
C CYS A 204 -4.21 2.44 5.87
N ARG A 205 -5.30 2.23 6.63
CA ARG A 205 -5.77 3.19 7.64
C ARG A 205 -4.77 3.39 8.76
N SER A 206 -4.09 2.34 9.18
CA SER A 206 -3.03 2.40 10.20
C SER A 206 -1.86 3.29 9.75
N VAL A 207 -1.48 3.22 8.47
CA VAL A 207 -0.46 4.11 7.88
C VAL A 207 -0.93 5.56 7.84
N GLU A 208 -2.16 5.81 7.38
CA GLU A 208 -2.77 7.15 7.40
C GLU A 208 -2.88 7.71 8.82
N ARG A 209 -3.13 6.86 9.82
CA ARG A 209 -3.20 7.24 11.24
C ARG A 209 -1.86 7.75 11.77
N ILE A 210 -0.74 7.10 11.42
CA ILE A 210 0.59 7.56 11.88
C ILE A 210 1.12 8.78 11.13
N ARG A 211 0.61 9.03 9.91
CA ARG A 211 1.10 10.08 9.00
C ARG A 211 1.25 11.47 9.62
N PRO A 212 0.27 12.01 10.37
CA PRO A 212 0.37 13.35 10.95
C PRO A 212 1.44 13.48 12.03
N PHE A 213 1.72 12.40 12.76
CA PHE A 213 2.66 12.39 13.88
C PHE A 213 4.13 12.32 13.43
N LEU A 214 4.35 11.89 12.19
CA LEU A 214 5.67 11.85 11.55
C LEU A 214 5.85 13.00 10.55
N CYS A 215 4.99 14.01 10.58
CA CYS A 215 5.08 15.14 9.67
C CYS A 215 6.30 16.01 10.00
N THR A 216 7.15 16.28 9.02
CA THR A 216 8.39 17.08 9.21
C THR A 216 8.21 18.57 8.92
N ARG A 217 6.98 19.05 8.69
CA ARG A 217 6.74 20.47 8.42
C ARG A 217 7.05 21.34 9.62
N ARG A 218 8.01 22.25 9.47
CA ARG A 218 8.53 23.12 10.55
C ARG A 218 7.47 23.86 11.37
N SER A 219 6.36 24.28 10.78
CA SER A 219 5.29 25.03 11.47
C SER A 219 4.18 24.17 12.09
N LEU A 220 4.13 22.88 11.77
CA LEU A 220 2.98 22.01 12.07
C LEU A 220 3.32 20.61 12.55
N GLY A 221 4.57 20.16 12.37
CA GLY A 221 5.01 18.77 12.54
C GLY A 221 4.66 18.14 13.89
N PHE A 222 4.49 18.97 14.92
CA PHE A 222 4.10 18.53 16.27
C PHE A 222 2.94 19.33 16.87
N ARG A 223 2.18 20.08 16.06
CA ARG A 223 1.08 20.90 16.59
C ARG A 223 -0.05 19.99 17.10
N LYS A 224 0.02 19.62 18.38
CA LYS A 224 -0.89 18.68 19.07
C LYS A 224 -0.88 17.25 18.49
N ALA A 225 0.14 16.91 17.70
CA ALA A 225 0.37 15.59 17.12
C ALA A 225 1.68 15.02 17.66
N VAL A 226 1.76 14.89 18.99
CA VAL A 226 2.91 14.31 19.69
C VAL A 226 2.48 12.96 20.23
N LEU A 227 3.20 11.89 19.86
CA LEU A 227 2.97 10.57 20.43
C LEU A 227 3.56 10.52 21.84
N SER A 228 2.73 10.19 22.83
CA SER A 228 3.14 10.01 24.23
C SER A 228 3.76 8.63 24.47
N SER A 229 3.37 7.63 23.68
CA SER A 229 3.86 6.26 23.78
C SER A 229 3.69 5.49 22.46
N GLY A 230 4.21 4.27 22.41
CA GLY A 230 3.95 3.31 21.34
C GLY A 230 2.57 2.66 21.36
N ASP A 231 1.68 3.04 22.28
CA ASP A 231 0.32 2.48 22.38
C ASP A 231 -0.71 3.30 21.61
N PRO A 232 -1.31 2.78 20.51
CA PRO A 232 -2.32 3.48 19.73
C PRO A 232 -3.54 3.95 20.54
N GLY A 233 -3.87 3.27 21.65
CA GLY A 233 -4.96 3.66 22.55
C GLY A 233 -4.73 4.99 23.27
N THR A 234 -3.47 5.43 23.39
CA THR A 234 -3.10 6.68 24.07
C THR A 234 -2.79 7.83 23.12
N TRP A 235 -2.85 7.59 21.81
CA TRP A 235 -2.49 8.58 20.81
C TRP A 235 -3.51 9.72 20.76
N PRO A 236 -3.06 10.99 20.76
CA PRO A 236 -3.98 12.12 20.69
C PRO A 236 -4.61 12.22 19.30
N THR A 237 -5.73 12.94 19.19
CA THR A 237 -6.35 13.16 17.87
C THR A 237 -5.53 14.10 17.01
N ALA A 238 -5.21 13.69 15.77
CA ALA A 238 -4.48 14.52 14.81
C ALA A 238 -5.33 15.61 14.11
N LYS A 239 -6.62 15.77 14.47
CA LYS A 239 -7.58 16.67 13.79
C LYS A 239 -7.06 18.11 13.61
N ALA A 240 -6.42 18.67 14.63
CA ALA A 240 -5.88 20.04 14.57
C ALA A 240 -4.70 20.17 13.60
N HIS A 241 -3.89 19.12 13.46
CA HIS A 241 -2.80 19.06 12.48
C HIS A 241 -3.38 18.92 11.07
N LEU A 242 -4.28 17.96 10.86
CA LEU A 242 -4.93 17.70 9.56
C LEU A 242 -5.62 18.96 8.99
N LYS A 243 -6.30 19.75 9.82
CA LYS A 243 -6.93 21.00 9.38
C LYS A 243 -5.97 22.08 8.88
N LYS A 244 -4.69 22.02 9.27
CA LYS A 244 -3.72 23.11 9.00
C LYS A 244 -2.61 22.69 8.04
N CYS A 245 -2.35 21.39 7.91
CA CYS A 245 -1.26 20.86 7.12
C CYS A 245 -1.79 20.40 5.77
N HIS A 246 -1.57 21.15 4.69
CA HIS A 246 -1.97 20.70 3.33
C HIS A 246 -1.20 19.47 2.81
N VAL A 247 -0.16 19.02 3.54
CA VAL A 247 0.61 17.82 3.21
C VAL A 247 -0.03 16.57 3.84
N CYS A 248 -0.56 16.71 5.06
CA CYS A 248 -1.14 15.59 5.81
C CYS A 248 -2.67 15.64 5.85
N GLY A 249 -3.27 16.80 5.59
CA GLY A 249 -4.70 16.98 5.45
C GLY A 249 -5.06 17.27 4.01
N GLU A 250 -6.23 16.81 3.61
CA GLU A 250 -6.78 16.96 2.26
C GLU A 250 -7.34 18.38 2.01
N GLY A 251 -6.76 19.41 2.63
CA GLY A 251 -7.21 20.79 2.46
C GLY A 251 -6.99 21.26 1.02
N ASP A 252 -7.97 21.99 0.48
CA ASP A 252 -7.99 22.52 -0.89
C ASP A 252 -6.61 23.00 -1.34
N VAL A 253 -6.03 22.25 -2.27
CA VAL A 253 -4.89 22.73 -3.04
C VAL A 253 -5.48 23.82 -3.94
N ASP A 254 -5.28 25.09 -3.59
CA ASP A 254 -5.51 26.21 -4.49
C ASP A 254 -4.66 25.96 -5.75
N ARG A 255 -5.33 25.50 -6.81
CA ARG A 255 -4.73 25.13 -8.10
C ARG A 255 -4.33 26.33 -8.96
N GLU A 256 -4.45 27.55 -8.45
CA GLU A 256 -4.08 28.76 -9.21
C GLU A 256 -2.59 29.12 -9.12
N LYS A 257 -1.75 28.30 -8.48
CA LYS A 257 -0.29 28.52 -8.42
C LYS A 257 0.53 27.28 -8.76
N SER A 258 0.29 26.70 -9.93
CA SER A 258 1.20 25.74 -10.56
C SER A 258 1.28 26.00 -12.05
#